data_AF-A0A7C4FUS9-F1
#
_entry.id   AF-A0A7C4FUS9-F1
#
_cell.length_a   1.000
_cell.length_b   1.000
_cell.length_c   1.000
_cell.angle_alpha   90.00
_cell.angle_beta   90.00
_cell.angle_gamma   90.00
#
_symmetry.space_group_name_H-M   'P 1'
#
loop_
_entity.id
_entity.type
_entity.pdbx_description
1 polymer ?
#
loop_
_entity_poly.entity_id
_entity_poly.type
_entity_poly.pdbx_seq_one_letter_code
_entity_poly.pdbx_strand_id
1 'polypeptide(L)'
;EAISAIQEARRRGFRVATNTTVFHGSDVEDLRKLFRLLTDLGVEGIMISPGYAYESVPERELFLQREESVRVFRALLSKTNGFRLYDNPLFLAFLQGERDYRECAAWAIPTYTVLGWRVPCYLIADRHTKDLGEILDPALWQKYGPGKDPRCAGCMLHAGFEPQSVLEAVNRPWALLRR
;
A
#
# COMPACT_ATOMS: atom_id res chain seq x y z
N GLU A 1 15.71 -19.37 6.02
CA GLU A 1 14.39 -20.02 5.79
C GLU A 1 13.63 -19.41 4.61
N ALA A 2 13.31 -18.10 4.62
CA ALA A 2 12.55 -17.45 3.54
C ALA A 2 13.13 -17.65 2.12
N ILE A 3 14.45 -17.51 1.94
CA ILE A 3 15.11 -17.73 0.64
C ILE A 3 14.91 -19.17 0.14
N SER A 4 15.06 -20.16 1.02
CA SER A 4 14.86 -21.58 0.69
C SER A 4 13.42 -21.84 0.27
N ALA A 5 12.45 -21.25 0.97
CA ALA A 5 11.04 -21.35 0.60
C ALA A 5 10.73 -20.71 -0.76
N ILE A 6 11.32 -19.54 -1.06
CA ILE A 6 11.19 -18.89 -2.37
C ILE A 6 11.74 -19.82 -3.47
N GLN A 7 12.96 -20.34 -3.28
CA GLN A 7 13.61 -21.23 -4.24
C GLN A 7 12.81 -22.52 -4.48
N GLU A 8 12.30 -23.14 -3.41
CA GLU A 8 11.50 -24.36 -3.52
C GLU A 8 10.14 -24.12 -4.19
N ALA A 9 9.44 -23.04 -3.84
CA ALA A 9 8.18 -22.66 -4.49
C ALA A 9 8.40 -22.42 -5.99
N ARG A 10 9.48 -21.70 -6.33
CA ARG A 10 9.90 -21.49 -7.72
C ARG A 10 10.22 -22.80 -8.44
N ARG A 11 10.97 -23.71 -7.80
CA ARG A 11 11.32 -25.03 -8.35
C ARG A 11 10.08 -25.87 -8.67
N ARG A 12 9.03 -25.73 -7.87
CA ARG A 12 7.72 -26.39 -8.09
C ARG A 12 6.83 -25.70 -9.14
N GLY A 13 7.29 -24.58 -9.73
CA GLY A 13 6.55 -23.86 -10.76
C GLY A 13 5.57 -22.81 -10.25
N PHE A 14 5.58 -22.47 -8.95
CA PHE A 14 4.74 -21.40 -8.42
C PHE A 14 5.29 -20.02 -8.82
N ARG A 15 4.36 -19.07 -9.05
CA ARG A 15 4.65 -17.63 -9.12
C ARG A 15 4.84 -17.13 -7.70
N VAL A 16 5.94 -16.41 -7.46
CA VAL A 16 6.29 -15.90 -6.12
C VAL A 16 6.35 -14.38 -6.20
N ALA A 17 5.58 -13.72 -5.34
CA ALA A 17 5.61 -12.28 -5.13
C ALA A 17 5.88 -11.98 -3.66
N THR A 18 6.45 -10.82 -3.37
CA THR A 18 6.71 -10.35 -2.02
C THR A 18 5.95 -9.08 -1.72
N ASN A 19 5.52 -8.90 -0.47
CA ASN A 19 5.00 -7.65 0.05
C ASN A 19 5.99 -7.10 1.08
N THR A 20 6.43 -5.86 0.90
CA THR A 20 7.40 -5.19 1.79
C THR A 20 6.78 -3.94 2.40
N THR A 21 6.63 -3.98 3.73
CA THR A 21 6.28 -2.81 4.53
C THR A 21 7.53 -2.00 4.84
N VAL A 22 7.55 -0.73 4.45
CA VAL A 22 8.66 0.21 4.70
C VAL A 22 8.32 1.06 5.91
N PHE A 23 9.06 0.89 7.00
CA PHE A 23 8.86 1.63 8.25
C PHE A 23 9.70 2.91 8.29
N HIS A 24 9.33 3.82 9.21
CA HIS A 24 10.16 4.97 9.57
C HIS A 24 11.58 4.52 9.94
N GLY A 25 12.59 5.25 9.47
CA GLY A 25 14.00 4.95 9.70
C GLY A 25 14.57 3.78 8.89
N SER A 26 13.82 3.21 7.95
CA SER A 26 14.35 2.16 7.05
C SER A 26 15.51 2.71 6.20
N ASP A 27 16.64 2.00 6.18
CA ASP A 27 17.77 2.33 5.33
C ASP A 27 17.43 2.03 3.86
N VAL A 28 17.48 3.07 3.03
CA VAL A 28 17.14 3.00 1.60
C VAL A 28 18.08 2.08 0.84
N GLU A 29 19.38 2.08 1.14
CA GLU A 29 20.34 1.22 0.45
C GLU A 29 20.16 -0.25 0.83
N ASP A 30 19.80 -0.55 2.07
CA ASP A 30 19.47 -1.92 2.47
C ASP A 30 18.18 -2.42 1.82
N LEU A 31 17.15 -1.58 1.70
CA LEU A 31 15.94 -1.91 0.92
C LEU A 31 16.29 -2.20 -0.55
N ARG A 32 17.17 -1.40 -1.16
CA ARG A 32 17.64 -1.63 -2.54
C ARG A 32 18.43 -2.92 -2.69
N LYS A 33 19.26 -3.29 -1.71
CA LYS A 33 19.97 -4.59 -1.70
C LYS A 33 18.96 -5.74 -1.61
N LEU A 34 17.95 -5.61 -0.74
CA LEU A 34 16.88 -6.59 -0.60
C LEU A 34 16.12 -6.77 -1.92
N PHE A 35 15.71 -5.69 -2.58
CA PHE A 35 14.93 -5.78 -3.82
C PHE A 35 15.72 -6.37 -4.99
N ARG A 36 17.03 -6.09 -5.07
CA ARG A 36 17.92 -6.77 -6.02
C ARG A 36 18.01 -8.25 -5.73
N LEU A 37 18.28 -8.64 -4.47
CA LEU A 37 18.33 -10.03 -4.07
C LEU A 37 17.04 -10.79 -4.41
N LEU A 38 15.88 -10.21 -4.11
CA LEU A 38 14.58 -10.82 -4.44
C LEU A 38 14.39 -10.97 -5.95
N THR A 39 14.76 -9.95 -6.73
CA THR A 39 14.70 -10.01 -8.19
C THR A 39 15.63 -11.09 -8.75
N ASP A 40 16.85 -11.20 -8.24
CA ASP A 40 17.85 -12.21 -8.63
C ASP A 40 17.40 -13.64 -8.26
N LEU A 41 16.66 -13.80 -7.16
CA LEU A 41 16.03 -15.06 -6.77
C LEU A 41 14.84 -15.46 -7.66
N GLY A 42 14.46 -14.63 -8.64
CA GLY A 42 13.38 -14.91 -9.57
C GLY A 42 11.99 -14.63 -9.00
N VAL A 43 11.88 -13.79 -7.96
CA VAL A 43 10.60 -13.19 -7.55
C VAL A 43 10.03 -12.43 -8.76
N GLU A 44 8.74 -12.62 -8.98
CA GLU A 44 8.06 -12.05 -10.13
C GLU A 44 7.65 -10.60 -9.91
N GLY A 45 7.27 -10.27 -8.68
CA GLY A 45 6.78 -8.96 -8.30
C GLY A 45 7.06 -8.62 -6.84
N ILE A 46 7.50 -7.40 -6.59
CA ILE A 46 7.69 -6.80 -5.27
C ILE A 46 6.64 -5.70 -5.13
N MET A 47 5.75 -5.85 -4.16
CA MET A 47 4.81 -4.81 -3.74
C MET A 47 5.39 -4.07 -2.54
N ILE A 48 5.26 -2.75 -2.51
CA ILE A 48 5.79 -1.90 -1.44
C ILE A 48 4.70 -1.00 -0.85
N SER A 49 4.68 -0.86 0.47
CA SER A 49 3.75 0.04 1.16
C SER A 49 4.41 0.66 2.38
N PRO A 50 4.11 1.92 2.74
CA PRO A 50 4.51 2.45 4.04
C PRO A 50 3.88 1.63 5.15
N GLY A 51 4.64 1.46 6.24
CA GLY A 51 4.10 1.07 7.53
C GLY A 51 3.15 2.15 8.03
N TYR A 52 2.05 1.72 8.63
CA TYR A 52 1.07 2.61 9.22
C TYR A 52 1.15 2.48 10.74
N ALA A 53 1.53 3.55 11.43
CA ALA A 53 1.55 3.59 12.88
C ALA A 53 0.13 3.85 13.40
N TYR A 54 -0.45 2.86 14.08
CA TYR A 54 -1.71 3.04 14.80
C TYR A 54 -1.38 3.48 16.23
N GLU A 55 -1.29 4.79 16.42
CA GLU A 55 -1.32 5.38 17.75
C GLU A 55 -2.27 6.58 17.72
N SER A 56 -2.85 6.93 18.87
CA SER A 56 -3.59 8.17 19.07
C SER A 56 -2.62 9.37 19.07
N VAL A 57 -1.81 9.47 18.02
CA VAL A 57 -0.85 10.55 17.82
C VAL A 57 -1.55 11.77 17.26
N PRO A 58 -1.13 12.99 17.65
CA PRO A 58 -1.65 14.23 17.08
C PRO A 58 -1.56 14.22 15.55
N GLU A 59 -2.55 14.81 14.88
CA GLU A 59 -2.61 14.89 13.41
C GLU A 59 -1.34 15.51 12.79
N ARG A 60 -0.70 16.45 13.50
CA ARG A 60 0.57 17.05 13.11
C ARG A 60 1.71 16.03 13.02
N GLU A 61 1.76 15.07 13.94
CA GLU A 61 2.78 14.02 13.94
C GLU A 61 2.51 12.99 12.83
N LEU A 62 1.24 12.64 12.60
CA LEU A 62 0.82 11.82 11.45
C LEU A 62 1.16 12.48 10.10
N PHE A 63 1.03 13.80 10.01
CA PHE A 63 1.43 14.57 8.83
C PHE A 63 2.94 14.55 8.61
N LEU A 64 3.73 14.76 9.67
CA LEU A 64 5.19 14.64 9.61
C LEU A 64 5.62 13.22 9.19
N GLN A 65 4.94 12.18 9.68
CA GLN A 65 5.16 10.79 9.27
C GLN A 65 4.82 10.55 7.79
N ARG A 66 3.78 11.21 7.26
CA ARG A 66 3.43 11.16 5.84
C ARG A 66 4.50 11.80 4.96
N GLU A 67 4.92 13.03 5.29
CA GLU A 67 5.99 13.73 4.56
C GLU A 67 7.29 12.93 4.58
N GLU A 68 7.59 12.31 5.70
CA GLU A 68 8.76 11.44 5.83
C GLU A 68 8.65 10.16 5.00
N SER A 69 7.49 9.50 5.03
CA SER A 69 7.22 8.37 4.14
C SER A 69 7.48 8.75 2.70
N VAL A 70 6.96 9.90 2.26
CA VAL A 70 7.21 10.45 0.92
C VAL A 70 8.71 10.65 0.65
N ARG A 71 9.49 11.17 1.61
CA ARG A 71 10.95 11.31 1.46
C ARG A 71 11.62 9.96 1.26
N VAL A 72 11.28 8.94 2.07
CA VAL A 72 11.85 7.59 1.96
C VAL A 72 11.49 6.96 0.62
N PHE A 73 10.21 7.02 0.21
CA PHE A 73 9.79 6.44 -1.07
C PHE A 73 10.38 7.15 -2.27
N ARG A 74 10.50 8.49 -2.26
CA ARG A 74 11.20 9.25 -3.30
C ARG A 74 12.68 8.85 -3.39
N ALA A 75 13.34 8.72 -2.24
CA ALA A 75 14.73 8.25 -2.21
C ALA A 75 14.82 6.81 -2.76
N LEU A 76 14.00 5.89 -2.28
CA LEU A 76 13.97 4.48 -2.69
C LEU A 76 13.73 4.34 -4.21
N LEU A 77 12.70 5.00 -4.72
CA LEU A 77 12.22 4.90 -6.10
C LEU A 77 13.01 5.76 -7.10
N SER A 78 13.91 6.65 -6.65
CA SER A 78 14.82 7.38 -7.55
C SER A 78 15.74 6.49 -8.38
N LYS A 79 15.95 5.24 -7.95
CA LYS A 79 16.74 4.22 -8.67
C LYS A 79 16.06 2.86 -8.54
N THR A 80 15.26 2.52 -9.53
CA THR A 80 14.53 1.24 -9.61
C THR A 80 15.11 0.27 -10.64
N ASN A 81 16.24 0.61 -11.26
CA ASN A 81 16.88 -0.25 -12.26
C ASN A 81 17.16 -1.63 -11.67
N GLY A 82 16.53 -2.66 -12.26
CA GLY A 82 16.66 -4.04 -11.82
C GLY A 82 15.67 -4.47 -10.73
N PHE A 83 14.71 -3.64 -10.33
CA PHE A 83 13.62 -4.06 -9.43
C PHE A 83 12.42 -4.52 -10.25
N ARG A 84 11.83 -5.65 -9.87
CA ARG A 84 10.52 -6.08 -10.40
C ARG A 84 9.41 -5.57 -9.51
N LEU A 85 9.16 -4.26 -9.53
CA LEU A 85 8.01 -3.69 -8.81
C LEU A 85 6.70 -4.13 -9.45
N TYR A 86 5.71 -4.45 -8.62
CA TYR A 86 4.42 -4.98 -9.06
C TYR A 86 3.27 -4.00 -8.84
N ASP A 87 3.47 -3.00 -7.99
CA ASP A 87 2.49 -1.96 -7.75
C ASP A 87 2.20 -1.13 -9.01
N ASN A 88 1.00 -0.57 -9.08
CA ASN A 88 0.60 0.35 -10.12
C ASN A 88 1.54 1.58 -10.14
N PRO A 89 2.07 2.00 -11.31
CA PRO A 89 2.88 3.21 -11.43
C PRO A 89 2.23 4.47 -10.81
N LEU A 90 0.90 4.57 -10.85
CA LEU A 90 0.17 5.69 -10.25
C LEU A 90 0.21 5.66 -8.72
N PHE A 91 0.18 4.47 -8.10
CA PHE A 91 0.38 4.34 -6.66
C PHE A 91 1.83 4.64 -6.27
N LEU A 92 2.81 4.19 -7.05
CA LEU A 92 4.21 4.56 -6.83
C LEU A 92 4.41 6.09 -6.88
N ALA A 93 3.80 6.78 -7.84
CA ALA A 93 3.80 8.25 -7.90
C ALA A 93 3.12 8.89 -6.68
N PHE A 94 2.02 8.30 -6.16
CA PHE A 94 1.42 8.72 -4.89
C PHE A 94 2.35 8.53 -3.70
N LEU A 95 3.08 7.41 -3.63
CA LEU A 95 4.09 7.16 -2.59
C LEU A 95 5.23 8.18 -2.63
N GLN A 96 5.60 8.67 -3.82
CA GLN A 96 6.61 9.72 -4.00
C GLN A 96 6.08 11.15 -3.79
N GLY A 97 4.79 11.30 -3.49
CA GLY A 97 4.12 12.59 -3.31
C GLY A 97 3.93 13.37 -4.62
N GLU A 98 4.06 12.72 -5.77
CA GLU A 98 3.81 13.32 -7.10
C GLU A 98 2.31 13.34 -7.44
N ARG A 99 1.53 12.57 -6.68
CA ARG A 99 0.07 12.49 -6.77
C ARG A 99 -0.53 12.60 -5.37
N ASP A 100 -1.72 13.20 -5.30
CA ASP A 100 -2.49 13.34 -4.06
C ASP A 100 -3.85 12.65 -4.22
N TYR A 101 -4.07 11.57 -3.46
CA TYR A 101 -5.35 10.87 -3.38
C TYR A 101 -6.07 11.24 -2.09
N ARG A 102 -7.20 11.94 -2.23
CA ARG A 102 -8.10 12.29 -1.12
C ARG A 102 -9.16 11.22 -0.88
N GLU A 103 -9.52 10.48 -1.91
CA GLU A 103 -10.48 9.39 -1.82
C GLU A 103 -9.75 8.08 -1.51
N CYS A 104 -10.22 7.39 -0.47
CA CYS A 104 -9.75 6.06 -0.11
C CYS A 104 -10.70 5.02 -0.68
N ALA A 105 -10.16 4.04 -1.41
CA ALA A 105 -10.92 2.95 -2.01
C ALA A 105 -10.76 1.63 -1.24
N ALA A 106 -10.61 1.68 0.09
CA ALA A 106 -10.42 0.46 0.89
C ALA A 106 -11.65 -0.47 0.90
N TRP A 107 -12.82 -0.02 0.43
CA TRP A 107 -13.96 -0.89 0.13
C TRP A 107 -13.68 -1.91 -0.98
N ALA A 108 -12.70 -1.65 -1.85
CA ALA A 108 -12.33 -2.57 -2.92
C ALA A 108 -11.57 -3.81 -2.38
N ILE A 109 -11.09 -3.77 -1.13
CA ILE A 109 -10.38 -4.88 -0.49
C ILE A 109 -10.98 -5.17 0.91
N PRO A 110 -12.25 -5.61 0.98
CA PRO A 110 -12.90 -5.88 2.26
C PRO A 110 -12.22 -7.05 2.98
N THR A 111 -12.02 -6.92 4.29
CA THR A 111 -11.34 -7.93 5.09
C THR A 111 -12.33 -8.78 5.87
N TYR A 112 -12.35 -10.09 5.62
CA TYR A 112 -13.09 -11.06 6.42
C TYR A 112 -12.19 -11.72 7.46
N THR A 113 -12.66 -11.84 8.69
CA THR A 113 -11.99 -12.54 9.80
C THR A 113 -12.92 -13.61 10.37
N VAL A 114 -12.45 -14.38 11.35
CA VAL A 114 -13.28 -15.33 12.09
C VAL A 114 -14.50 -14.68 12.76
N LEU A 115 -14.46 -13.37 13.02
CA LEU A 115 -15.57 -12.61 13.61
C LEU A 115 -16.55 -12.07 12.55
N GLY A 116 -16.14 -11.95 11.28
CA GLY A 116 -16.92 -11.40 10.18
C GLY A 116 -16.14 -10.39 9.34
N TRP A 117 -16.83 -9.59 8.55
CA TRP A 117 -16.25 -8.48 7.81
C TRP A 117 -15.86 -7.34 8.74
N ARG A 118 -14.62 -6.85 8.66
CA ARG A 118 -14.13 -5.69 9.44
C ARG A 118 -14.71 -4.39 8.87
N VAL A 119 -15.19 -3.52 9.74
CA VAL A 119 -15.73 -2.20 9.38
C VAL A 119 -14.95 -1.10 10.10
N PRO A 120 -14.51 -0.03 9.42
CA PRO A 120 -14.66 0.21 7.98
C PRO A 120 -13.63 -0.51 7.09
N CYS A 121 -12.45 -0.90 7.59
CA CYS A 121 -11.37 -1.39 6.74
C CYS A 121 -10.42 -2.40 7.43
N TYR A 122 -9.41 -2.85 6.69
CA TYR A 122 -8.40 -3.79 7.22
C TYR A 122 -7.72 -3.28 8.50
N LEU A 123 -7.33 -2.00 8.54
CA LEU A 123 -6.64 -1.41 9.68
C LEU A 123 -7.61 -1.00 10.80
N ILE A 124 -8.64 -0.23 10.45
CA ILE A 124 -9.64 0.27 11.41
C ILE A 124 -10.76 -0.76 11.51
N ALA A 125 -10.87 -1.44 12.65
CA ALA A 125 -11.95 -2.36 12.95
C ALA A 125 -12.77 -1.88 14.15
N ASP A 126 -13.53 -0.82 13.91
CA ASP A 126 -14.48 -0.29 14.89
C ASP A 126 -15.52 -1.36 15.27
N ARG A 127 -15.86 -2.26 14.33
CA ARG A 127 -16.73 -3.43 14.55
C ARG A 127 -16.55 -4.51 13.48
N HIS A 128 -17.30 -5.61 13.63
CA HIS A 128 -17.47 -6.63 12.61
C HIS A 128 -18.94 -6.74 12.19
N THR A 129 -19.19 -7.06 10.92
CA THR A 129 -20.54 -7.36 10.39
C THR A 129 -20.56 -8.68 9.61
N LYS A 130 -21.74 -9.26 9.43
CA LYS A 130 -21.97 -10.38 8.51
C LYS A 130 -22.41 -9.92 7.12
N ASP A 131 -22.82 -8.66 6.98
CA ASP A 131 -23.28 -8.10 5.70
C ASP A 131 -22.16 -7.32 5.02
N LEU A 132 -21.67 -7.83 3.89
CA LEU A 132 -20.68 -7.14 3.06
C LEU A 132 -21.24 -5.83 2.48
N GLY A 133 -22.55 -5.73 2.29
CA GLY A 133 -23.23 -4.54 1.77
C GLY A 133 -22.95 -3.29 2.58
N GLU A 134 -22.77 -3.41 3.90
CA GLU A 134 -22.42 -2.28 4.76
C GLU A 134 -21.05 -1.68 4.44
N ILE A 135 -20.08 -2.49 4.00
CA ILE A 135 -18.74 -2.01 3.60
C ILE A 135 -18.79 -1.45 2.18
N LEU A 136 -19.63 -2.00 1.31
CA LEU A 136 -19.78 -1.53 -0.06
C LEU A 136 -20.66 -0.28 -0.18
N ASP A 137 -21.39 0.09 0.87
CA ASP A 137 -22.22 1.30 0.91
C ASP A 137 -21.35 2.58 0.78
N PRO A 138 -21.53 3.39 -0.29
CA PRO A 138 -20.81 4.65 -0.45
C PRO A 138 -20.99 5.61 0.73
N ALA A 139 -22.12 5.55 1.44
CA ALA A 139 -22.39 6.40 2.61
C ALA A 139 -21.40 6.15 3.77
N LEU A 140 -20.88 4.92 3.90
CA LEU A 140 -19.82 4.61 4.86
C LEU A 140 -18.55 5.42 4.56
N TRP A 141 -18.13 5.45 3.28
CA TRP A 141 -16.88 6.06 2.83
C TRP A 141 -16.94 7.59 2.69
N GLN A 142 -18.11 8.18 2.90
CA GLN A 142 -18.20 9.62 3.14
C GLN A 142 -17.55 10.02 4.47
N LYS A 143 -17.40 9.08 5.41
CA LYS A 143 -16.83 9.32 6.75
C LYS A 143 -15.33 9.02 6.84
N TYR A 144 -14.78 8.26 5.91
CA TYR A 144 -13.39 7.76 5.98
C TYR A 144 -12.54 8.20 4.78
N GLY A 145 -11.24 8.35 5.02
CA GLY A 145 -10.25 8.83 4.05
C GLY A 145 -9.53 10.10 4.54
N PRO A 146 -8.40 10.46 3.91
CA PRO A 146 -7.66 11.66 4.28
C PRO A 146 -8.55 12.92 4.28
N GLY A 147 -8.54 13.65 5.40
CA GLY A 147 -9.37 14.85 5.60
C GLY A 147 -10.82 14.60 6.05
N LYS A 148 -11.23 13.34 6.23
CA LYS A 148 -12.57 12.97 6.73
C LYS A 148 -12.54 12.35 8.13
N ASP A 149 -11.64 11.40 8.35
CA ASP A 149 -11.39 10.79 9.67
C ASP A 149 -9.95 11.12 10.09
N PRO A 150 -9.71 11.65 11.32
CA PRO A 150 -8.36 11.99 11.79
C PRO A 150 -7.38 10.82 11.73
N ARG A 151 -7.84 9.58 11.92
CA ARG A 151 -7.01 8.38 11.79
C ARG A 151 -6.51 8.23 10.36
N CYS A 152 -7.28 8.65 9.36
CA CYS A 152 -6.90 8.54 7.96
C CYS A 152 -5.93 9.64 7.48
N ALA A 153 -5.65 10.68 8.28
CA ALA A 153 -4.91 11.87 7.85
C ALA A 153 -3.53 11.56 7.25
N GLY A 154 -2.78 10.65 7.88
CA GLY A 154 -1.46 10.20 7.40
C GLY A 154 -1.47 8.97 6.50
N CYS A 155 -2.64 8.41 6.16
CA CYS A 155 -2.69 7.10 5.53
C CYS A 155 -2.17 7.12 4.09
N MET A 156 -1.29 6.16 3.78
CA MET A 156 -0.76 5.89 2.44
C MET A 156 -0.77 4.38 2.14
N LEU A 157 -1.57 3.62 2.87
CA LEU A 157 -1.54 2.16 2.83
C LEU A 157 -2.01 1.64 1.46
N HIS A 158 -1.29 0.65 0.95
CA HIS A 158 -1.62 -0.06 -0.28
C HIS A 158 -3.10 -0.49 -0.34
N ALA A 159 -3.67 -1.01 0.76
CA ALA A 159 -5.04 -1.54 0.74
C ALA A 159 -6.15 -0.52 0.37
N GLY A 160 -5.90 0.78 0.55
CA GLY A 160 -6.85 1.84 0.19
C GLY A 160 -6.46 2.60 -1.08
N PHE A 161 -5.15 2.78 -1.32
CA PHE A 161 -4.65 3.66 -2.35
C PHE A 161 -4.14 2.96 -3.61
N GLU A 162 -3.74 1.68 -3.52
CA GLU A 162 -3.51 0.88 -4.73
C GLU A 162 -4.81 0.73 -5.53
N PRO A 163 -5.97 0.34 -4.94
CA PRO A 163 -7.23 0.32 -5.68
C PRO A 163 -7.64 1.69 -6.21
N GLN A 164 -7.42 2.76 -5.44
CA GLN A 164 -7.73 4.12 -5.90
C GLN A 164 -6.91 4.47 -7.15
N SER A 165 -5.63 4.08 -7.17
CA SER A 165 -4.76 4.29 -8.33
C SER A 165 -5.22 3.46 -9.55
N VAL A 166 -5.75 2.24 -9.32
CA VAL A 166 -6.33 1.41 -10.38
C VAL A 166 -7.62 2.03 -10.91
N LEU A 167 -8.48 2.56 -10.05
CA LEU A 167 -9.68 3.30 -10.46
C LEU A 167 -9.32 4.52 -11.30
N GLU A 168 -8.27 5.26 -10.94
CA GLU A 168 -7.78 6.35 -11.80
C GLU A 168 -7.28 5.80 -13.14
N ALA A 169 -6.47 4.75 -13.16
CA ALA A 169 -5.93 4.17 -14.39
C ALA A 169 -7.04 3.69 -15.34
N VAL A 170 -8.11 3.09 -14.82
CA VAL A 170 -9.25 2.64 -15.63
C VAL A 170 -10.06 3.82 -16.17
N ASN A 171 -10.34 4.83 -15.33
CA ASN A 171 -11.15 5.99 -15.74
C ASN A 171 -10.37 7.01 -16.58
N ARG A 172 -9.04 7.06 -16.43
CA ARG A 172 -8.12 7.98 -17.12
C ARG A 172 -6.85 7.25 -17.56
N PRO A 173 -6.92 6.34 -18.54
CA PRO A 173 -5.76 5.53 -18.96
C PRO A 173 -4.54 6.35 -19.37
N TRP A 174 -4.74 7.56 -19.91
CA TRP A 174 -3.66 8.50 -20.24
C TRP A 174 -2.83 8.96 -19.03
N ALA A 175 -3.32 8.79 -17.80
CA ALA A 175 -2.58 9.09 -16.58
C ALA A 175 -1.31 8.24 -16.45
N LEU A 176 -1.28 7.03 -17.03
CA LEU A 176 -0.12 6.14 -17.05
C LEU A 176 0.98 6.59 -18.04
N LEU A 177 0.63 7.46 -19.00
CA LEU A 177 1.57 7.97 -20.01
C LEU A 177 2.33 9.21 -19.53
N ARG A 178 1.82 9.91 -18.51
CA ARG A 178 2.50 11.03 -17.87
C ARG A 178 3.51 10.51 -16.85
N ARG A 179 4.70 10.17 -17.35
CA ARG A 179 5.92 10.00 -16.55
C ARG A 179 6.73 11.28 -16.57
#